data_AF-A0A950I806-F1
#
_entry.id   AF-A0A950I806-F1
#
_cell.length_a   1.000
_cell.length_b   1.000
_cell.length_c   1.000
_cell.angle_alpha   90.00
_cell.angle_beta   90.00
_cell.angle_gamma   90.00
#
_symmetry.space_group_name_H-M   'P 1'
#
loop_
_entity.id
_entity.type
_entity.pdbx_description
1 polymer ?
#
loop_
_entity_poly.entity_id
_entity_poly.type
_entity_poly.pdbx_seq_one_letter_code
_entity_poly.pdbx_strand_id
1 'polypeptide(L)' 'TLALSACPTYVESGVAPRHIDLRPFVLSGKRISMVPGGLTRVALKEGSLVVNSSQGGGTKDTWILEA' A
#
# COMPACT_ATOMS: atom_id res chain seq x y z
N THR A 1 12.21 -3.78 -16.49
CA THR A 1 10.95 -3.30 -15.90
C THR A 1 11.10 -3.35 -14.39
N LEU A 2 10.69 -2.31 -13.66
CA LEU A 2 10.84 -2.27 -12.19
C LEU A 2 9.97 -3.36 -11.56
N ALA A 3 10.55 -4.23 -10.73
CA ALA A 3 9.81 -5.30 -10.05
C ALA A 3 9.24 -4.78 -8.72
N LEU A 4 8.05 -4.20 -8.75
CA LEU A 4 7.31 -3.83 -7.55
C LEU A 4 6.43 -4.98 -7.07
N SER A 5 6.31 -5.14 -5.75
CA SER A 5 5.36 -6.09 -5.17
C SER A 5 3.92 -5.72 -5.55
N ALA A 6 3.05 -6.73 -5.54
CA ALA A 6 1.63 -6.58 -5.78
C ALA A 6 0.83 -7.27 -4.67
N CYS A 7 -0.33 -6.71 -4.36
CA CYS A 7 -1.27 -7.25 -3.38
C CYS A 7 -2.59 -7.60 -4.09
N PRO A 8 -3.25 -8.74 -3.74
CA PRO A 8 -4.57 -9.07 -4.24
C PRO A 8 -5.56 -7.91 -4.02
N THR A 9 -6.22 -7.52 -5.10
CA THR A 9 -7.15 -6.39 -5.10
C THR A 9 -8.40 -6.77 -5.88
N TYR A 10 -9.55 -6.49 -5.29
CA TYR A 10 -10.83 -6.72 -5.94
C TYR A 10 -11.04 -5.65 -7.02
N VAL A 11 -11.22 -6.11 -8.25
CA VAL A 11 -11.47 -5.32 -9.46
C VAL A 11 -12.69 -5.90 -10.18
N GLU A 12 -13.14 -5.27 -11.25
CA GLU A 12 -14.35 -5.68 -11.99
C GLU A 12 -14.29 -7.14 -12.48
N SER A 13 -13.11 -7.63 -12.88
CA SER A 13 -12.89 -9.01 -13.33
C SER A 13 -12.65 -10.02 -12.19
N GLY A 14 -12.76 -9.61 -10.92
CA GLY A 14 -12.51 -10.44 -9.74
C GLY A 14 -11.25 -10.04 -8.98
N VAL A 15 -10.54 -11.00 -8.38
CA VAL A 15 -9.32 -10.71 -7.62
C VAL A 15 -8.11 -10.75 -8.54
N ALA A 16 -7.42 -9.61 -8.68
CA ALA A 16 -6.24 -9.47 -9.51
C ALA A 16 -5.09 -8.78 -8.75
N PRO A 17 -3.82 -9.04 -9.11
CA PRO A 17 -2.69 -8.36 -8.50
C PRO A 17 -2.68 -6.87 -8.90
N ARG A 18 -2.42 -6.00 -7.93
CA ARG A 18 -2.16 -4.56 -8.15
C ARG A 18 -0.97 -4.10 -7.35
N HIS A 19 -0.16 -3.22 -7.94
CA HIS A 19 1.01 -2.68 -7.27
C HIS A 19 0.60 -1.81 -6.09
N ILE A 20 1.38 -1.94 -5.01
CA ILE A 20 1.16 -1.20 -3.77
C ILE A 20 2.42 -0.46 -3.37
N ASP A 21 2.24 0.58 -2.55
CA ASP A 21 3.30 1.09 -1.71
C ASP A 21 2.83 1.21 -0.25
N LEU A 22 3.80 1.16 0.67
CA LEU A 22 3.56 1.27 2.11
C LEU A 22 4.28 2.51 2.62
N ARG A 23 3.53 3.37 3.32
CA ARG A 23 4.05 4.54 4.04
C ARG A 23 3.88 4.34 5.55
N PRO A 24 4.90 3.83 6.26
CA PRO A 24 4.93 3.88 7.71
C PRO A 24 5.23 5.31 8.20
N PHE A 25 4.96 5.57 9.48
CA PHE A 25 5.21 6.87 10.11
C PHE A 25 6.12 6.69 11.32
N VAL A 26 7.34 7.21 11.21
CA VAL A 26 8.30 7.24 12.32
C VAL A 26 8.02 8.46 13.20
N LEU A 27 7.84 8.24 14.50
CA LEU A 27 7.65 9.26 15.51
C LEU A 27 8.99 9.56 16.17
N SER A 28 9.44 10.82 16.06
CA SER A 28 10.68 11.30 16.68
C SER A 28 10.37 12.21 17.86
N GLY A 29 10.93 11.88 19.03
CA GLY A 29 10.82 12.66 20.26
C GLY A 29 11.96 12.30 21.20
N LYS A 30 11.70 12.17 22.51
CA LYS A 30 12.70 11.64 23.47
C LYS A 30 13.20 10.24 23.10
N ARG A 31 12.39 9.49 22.34
CA ARG A 31 12.74 8.20 21.75
C ARG A 31 12.21 8.18 20.31
N ILE A 32 12.89 7.43 19.44
CA ILE A 32 12.41 7.13 18.09
C ILE A 32 11.53 5.88 18.19
N SER A 33 10.32 5.95 17.63
CA SER A 33 9.37 4.85 17.68
C SER A 33 8.47 4.82 16.44
N MET A 34 7.72 3.74 16.26
CA MET A 34 6.76 3.56 15.18
C MET A 34 5.58 2.76 15.72
N VAL A 35 4.36 3.13 15.31
CA VAL A 35 3.15 2.34 15.60
C VAL A 35 3.12 1.14 14.64
N PRO A 36 2.66 -0.05 15.06
CA PRO A 36 2.52 -1.21 14.18
C PRO A 36 1.41 -0.98 13.14
N GLY A 37 1.74 -0.23 12.09
CA GLY A 37 0.82 0.13 11.02
C GLY A 37 1.41 1.12 10.02
N GLY A 38 0.59 1.54 9.07
CA GLY A 38 0.98 2.49 8.04
C GLY A 38 -0.12 2.68 7.00
N LEU A 39 0.09 3.65 6.11
CA LEU A 39 -0.79 3.87 4.97
C LEU A 39 -0.33 3.00 3.80
N THR A 40 -1.13 1.99 3.44
CA THR A 40 -0.92 1.26 2.19
C THR A 40 -1.74 1.91 1.09
N ARG A 41 -1.09 2.22 -0.05
CA ARG A 41 -1.76 2.72 -1.25
C ARG A 41 -1.68 1.68 -2.37
N VAL A 42 -2.67 1.67 -3.25
CA VAL A 42 -2.78 0.70 -4.35
C VAL A 42 -3.03 1.41 -5.67
N ALA A 43 -2.33 0.99 -6.73
CA ALA A 43 -2.59 1.43 -8.09
C ALA A 43 -3.73 0.57 -8.68
N LEU A 44 -4.96 1.08 -8.77
CA LEU A 44 -6.12 0.26 -9.15
C LEU A 44 -6.14 -0.08 -10.66
N LYS A 45 -5.55 0.77 -11.49
CA LYS A 45 -5.44 0.54 -12.93
C LYS A 45 -4.43 -0.58 -13.21
N GLU A 46 -4.81 -1.52 -14.08
CA GLU A 46 -3.96 -2.64 -14.47
C GLU A 46 -2.62 -2.17 -15.07
N GLY A 47 -1.53 -2.78 -14.63
CA GLY A 47 -0.17 -2.43 -15.05
C GLY A 47 0.35 -1.07 -14.56
N SER A 48 -0.48 -0.28 -13.85
CA SER A 48 -0.08 1.03 -13.33
C SER A 48 0.84 0.88 -12.12
N LEU A 49 1.84 1.77 -12.03
CA LEU A 49 2.68 1.96 -10.86
C LEU A 49 2.27 3.23 -10.07
N VAL A 50 1.24 3.95 -10.55
CA VAL A 50 0.79 5.21 -9.95
C VAL A 50 -0.27 4.91 -8.90
N VAL A 51 0.09 5.10 -7.63
CA VAL A 51 -0.79 4.91 -6.48
C VAL A 51 -1.46 6.21 -5.98
N ASN A 52 -1.24 7.32 -6.68
CA ASN A 52 -1.80 8.62 -6.29
C ASN A 52 -3.31 8.63 -6.48
N SER A 53 -4.06 9.11 -5.48
CA SER A 53 -5.53 9.13 -5.49
C SER A 53 -6.10 9.97 -6.63
N SER A 54 -5.43 11.05 -7.02
CA SER A 54 -5.84 11.88 -8.17
C SER A 54 -5.81 11.16 -9.52
N GLN A 55 -5.19 9.97 -9.60
CA GLN A 55 -5.08 9.16 -10.82
C GLN A 55 -5.64 7.75 -10.63
N GLY A 56 -6.64 7.60 -9.75
CA GLY A 56 -7.29 6.31 -9.51
C GLY A 56 -6.50 5.40 -8.57
N GLY A 57 -5.67 5.97 -7.70
CA GLY A 57 -5.09 5.27 -6.56
C GLY A 57 -6.12 5.04 -5.45
N GLY A 58 -6.05 3.89 -4.79
CA GLY A 58 -6.83 3.56 -3.60
C GLY A 58 -5.96 3.40 -2.37
N THR A 59 -6.58 3.05 -1.25
CA THR A 59 -5.89 2.69 0.01
C THR A 59 -6.31 1.31 0.47
N LYS A 60 -5.45 0.67 1.27
CA LYS A 60 -5.72 -0.59 1.97
C LYS A 60 -5.32 -0.44 3.43
N ASP A 61 -5.98 -1.20 4.29
CA ASP A 61 -5.55 -1.37 5.67
C ASP A 61 -4.22 -2.14 5.72
N THR A 62 -3.39 -1.85 6.71
CA THR A 62 -2.06 -2.48 6.89
C THR A 62 -2.04 -3.24 8.20
N TRP A 63 -2.12 -4.57 8.12
CA TRP A 63 -2.08 -5.42 9.29
C TRP A 63 -0.65 -5.84 9.60
N ILE A 64 -0.17 -5.51 10.80
CA ILE A 64 1.06 -6.02 11.38
C ILE A 64 0.64 -7.03 12.45
N LEU A 65 0.97 -8.30 12.24
CA LEU A 65 0.61 -9.37 13.17
C LEU A 65 1.64 -9.45 14.29
N GLU A 66 1.17 -9.73 15.51
CA GLU A 66 2.03 -10.12 16.62
C GLU A 66 2.59 -11.53 16.39
N ALA A 67 3.76 -11.81 16.96
CA ALA A 67 4.46 -13.09 16.84
C ALA A 67 4.01 -14.09 17.92
#